data_AF-A0A8S9DY57-F1
#
_entry.id   AF-A0A8S9DY57-F1
#
_cell.length_a   1.000
_cell.length_b   1.000
_cell.length_c   1.000
_cell.angle_alpha   90.00
_cell.angle_beta   90.00
_cell.angle_gamma   90.00
#
_symmetry.space_group_name_H-M   'P 1'
#
loop_
_entity.id
_entity.type
_entity.pdbx_description
1 polymer ?
#
loop_
_entity_poly.entity_id
_entity_poly.type
_entity_poly.pdbx_seq_one_letter_code
_entity_poly.pdbx_strand_id
1 'polypeptide(L)'
;ASWAVPADAVSGIYVAKLVRIDTGGASHVVFIVRDDAGSSDILFQTSDTTWQAYNQYGGNSLYVGSPDGRAYKVSYNRPFTTRGTSAEDWVFNAEYPMVRWLERNGYDVSYFTGVDSDRNGNRLLQHKVFLSVGHDEYWSGGQRANVEAARSAGVHLMFLSGNELFWKTRWESSIDASATPYRTLVSYKETHANAKIDPLPNVWTGTWRDPRFSPPADGGRPENALTGTIFIANCCTYSMTATGTFAPFRFWRNTAVANLGPAQTYTFPNGTLGYEWDHSPDNGFRPAGLMKLSATTISGVQILLDYGSTYGTGPATHNLALYRHQSGALVFGAGTVQWSWGLDSNHDRGSAAPDSTMQQATVNMLADMNTQPKTLQANLVAAAQSTDTVAPTTVITSPANGSNFNPGAVITIQGTTSDVSGLVSGVEVSTDGAATWHPANGYGSWSYTWTAGSSAATTVISARAVDDSGNLGLPQSVTITIGAPPPDTTPPAVSVSAPVNGASVSGASVTVSATAFDTVGVAGVQFFLDGANLGAEDTVSPYSIFWNTTLVSNGPHTITARARDAAGNTATSTPITVTVANGIVPTEGPGGPILIIAGANPFTTYYKEILLAEGF
;
A
#
# COMPACT_ATOMS: atom_id res chain seq x y z
N ALA A 1 -43.54 6.91 -13.26
CA ALA A 1 -43.25 7.79 -14.40
C ALA A 1 -42.07 7.21 -15.16
N SER A 2 -42.03 7.35 -16.49
CA SER A 2 -40.88 7.01 -17.32
C SER A 2 -40.54 8.22 -18.19
N TRP A 3 -39.30 8.29 -18.66
CA TRP A 3 -38.85 9.30 -19.60
C TRP A 3 -38.04 8.60 -20.69
N ALA A 4 -38.53 8.64 -21.92
CA ALA A 4 -37.77 8.19 -23.07
C ALA A 4 -36.78 9.30 -23.43
N VAL A 5 -35.48 8.97 -23.48
CA VAL A 5 -34.43 9.94 -23.83
C VAL A 5 -34.68 10.45 -25.26
N PRO A 6 -34.93 11.76 -25.45
CA PRO A 6 -35.08 12.34 -26.77
C PRO A 6 -33.81 12.18 -27.61
N ALA A 7 -33.97 12.05 -28.94
CA ALA A 7 -32.83 11.89 -29.85
C ALA A 7 -31.92 13.14 -29.91
N ASP A 8 -32.43 14.30 -29.50
CA ASP A 8 -31.73 15.58 -29.40
C ASP A 8 -31.27 15.90 -27.97
N ALA A 9 -31.43 14.97 -27.02
CA ALA A 9 -30.88 15.14 -25.69
C ALA A 9 -29.35 15.10 -25.75
N VAL A 10 -28.71 16.10 -25.14
CA VAL A 10 -27.27 16.13 -24.99
C VAL A 10 -26.82 15.18 -23.88
N SER A 11 -25.59 14.69 -23.96
CA SER A 11 -25.02 13.95 -22.82
C SER A 11 -24.89 14.88 -21.62
N GLY A 12 -25.20 14.36 -20.42
CA GLY A 12 -25.20 15.18 -19.21
C GLY A 12 -25.56 14.41 -17.94
N ILE A 13 -25.33 15.07 -16.81
CA ILE A 13 -25.91 14.68 -15.51
C ILE A 13 -27.28 15.34 -15.37
N TYR A 14 -28.34 14.55 -15.46
CA TYR A 14 -29.71 15.02 -15.40
C TYR A 14 -30.31 14.84 -14.00
N VAL A 15 -31.20 15.76 -13.62
CA VAL A 15 -31.90 15.72 -12.34
C VAL A 15 -33.41 15.82 -12.57
N ALA A 16 -34.14 14.76 -12.26
CA ALA A 16 -35.60 14.83 -12.14
C ALA A 16 -35.96 15.27 -10.72
N LYS A 17 -36.57 16.45 -10.58
CA LYS A 17 -37.08 16.97 -9.31
C LYS A 17 -38.52 16.52 -9.10
N LEU A 18 -38.70 15.53 -8.24
CA LEU A 18 -40.02 15.04 -7.85
C LEU A 18 -40.55 15.94 -6.75
N VAL A 19 -41.72 16.56 -6.95
CA VAL A 19 -42.37 17.44 -5.98
C VAL A 19 -43.73 16.87 -5.62
N ARG A 20 -43.96 16.69 -4.33
CA ARG A 20 -45.26 16.32 -3.76
C ARG A 20 -46.22 17.51 -3.84
N ILE A 21 -47.40 17.28 -4.38
CA ILE A 21 -48.45 18.32 -4.49
C ILE A 21 -49.18 18.56 -3.16
N ASP A 22 -49.13 17.61 -2.23
CA ASP A 22 -49.87 17.66 -0.96
C ASP A 22 -49.10 18.36 0.15
N THR A 23 -47.77 18.17 0.22
CA THR A 23 -46.92 18.77 1.26
C THR A 23 -45.86 19.73 0.73
N GLY A 24 -45.67 19.81 -0.59
CA GLY A 24 -44.55 20.53 -1.19
C GLY A 24 -43.18 19.86 -1.02
N GLY A 25 -43.12 18.72 -0.33
CA GLY A 25 -41.87 17.96 -0.16
C GLY A 25 -41.27 17.55 -1.50
N ALA A 26 -39.94 17.62 -1.64
CA ALA A 26 -39.26 17.35 -2.89
C ALA A 26 -38.06 16.41 -2.73
N SER A 27 -37.74 15.68 -3.80
CA SER A 27 -36.54 14.85 -3.89
C SER A 27 -35.97 14.88 -5.31
N HIS A 28 -34.69 14.54 -5.44
CA HIS A 28 -33.97 14.48 -6.71
C HIS A 28 -33.74 13.02 -7.10
N VAL A 29 -33.98 12.71 -8.38
CA VAL A 29 -33.49 11.51 -9.03
C VAL A 29 -32.42 11.94 -10.01
N VAL A 30 -31.16 11.60 -9.72
CA VAL A 30 -30.02 11.87 -10.59
C VAL A 30 -29.87 10.69 -11.55
N PHE A 31 -29.68 10.97 -12.83
CA PHE A 31 -29.40 9.95 -13.85
C PHE A 31 -28.54 10.55 -14.96
N ILE A 32 -27.79 9.70 -15.64
CA ILE A 32 -26.87 10.13 -16.69
C ILE A 32 -27.49 9.85 -18.05
N VAL A 33 -27.50 10.88 -18.90
CA VAL A 33 -27.79 10.73 -20.32
C VAL A 33 -26.45 10.67 -21.03
N ARG A 34 -26.26 9.61 -21.81
CA ARG A 34 -25.00 9.31 -22.47
C ARG A 34 -25.05 9.70 -23.92
N ASP A 35 -23.86 9.94 -24.48
CA ASP A 35 -23.67 9.94 -25.92
C ASP A 35 -23.01 8.62 -26.35
N ASP A 36 -23.85 7.65 -26.71
CA ASP A 36 -23.41 6.31 -27.12
C ASP A 36 -22.89 6.26 -28.57
N ALA A 37 -22.92 7.36 -29.32
CA ALA A 37 -22.37 7.44 -30.68
C ALA A 37 -21.24 8.47 -30.81
N GLY A 38 -21.04 9.31 -29.80
CA GLY A 38 -20.09 10.40 -29.79
C GLY A 38 -18.64 10.00 -29.56
N SER A 39 -17.78 11.00 -29.72
CA SER A 39 -16.33 10.93 -29.54
C SER A 39 -15.82 12.23 -28.94
N SER A 40 -16.51 12.72 -27.91
CA SER A 40 -16.13 13.95 -27.22
C SER A 40 -14.67 13.89 -26.76
N ASP A 41 -13.99 15.01 -26.67
CA ASP A 41 -12.60 15.02 -26.22
C ASP A 41 -12.46 14.49 -24.77
N ILE A 42 -13.43 14.80 -23.89
CA ILE A 42 -13.43 14.41 -22.48
C ILE A 42 -14.62 13.49 -22.17
N LEU A 43 -14.34 12.29 -21.65
CA LEU A 43 -15.34 11.44 -21.01
C LEU A 43 -15.30 11.64 -19.49
N PHE A 44 -16.33 12.30 -18.95
CA PHE A 44 -16.52 12.47 -17.51
C PHE A 44 -17.20 11.23 -16.93
N GLN A 45 -16.51 10.48 -16.07
CA GLN A 45 -17.11 9.44 -15.27
C GLN A 45 -17.63 10.03 -13.96
N THR A 46 -18.89 9.78 -13.64
CA THR A 46 -19.46 10.09 -12.33
C THR A 46 -19.12 9.03 -11.29
N SER A 47 -18.98 9.45 -10.04
CA SER A 47 -18.66 8.59 -8.89
C SER A 47 -19.90 7.89 -8.30
N ASP A 48 -20.80 7.39 -9.15
CA ASP A 48 -22.12 6.86 -8.76
C ASP A 48 -22.06 5.63 -7.85
N THR A 49 -21.00 4.84 -7.98
CA THR A 49 -20.68 3.73 -7.07
C THR A 49 -20.46 4.24 -5.65
N THR A 50 -19.69 5.32 -5.48
CA THR A 50 -19.50 5.99 -4.18
C THR A 50 -20.81 6.58 -3.67
N TRP A 51 -21.56 7.27 -4.54
CA TRP A 51 -22.85 7.83 -4.14
C TRP A 51 -23.78 6.77 -3.53
N GLN A 52 -23.80 5.55 -4.12
CA GLN A 52 -24.60 4.43 -3.63
C GLN A 52 -23.99 3.73 -2.40
N ALA A 53 -22.67 3.62 -2.32
CA ALA A 53 -21.98 3.06 -1.17
C ALA A 53 -22.31 3.83 0.13
N TYR A 54 -22.40 5.16 0.03
CA TYR A 54 -22.74 6.06 1.13
C TYR A 54 -24.25 6.31 1.30
N ASN A 55 -25.08 5.84 0.36
CA ASN A 55 -26.53 6.06 0.43
C ASN A 55 -27.17 5.29 1.60
N GLN A 56 -27.56 6.02 2.64
CA GLN A 56 -28.18 5.46 3.86
C GLN A 56 -29.70 5.29 3.77
N TYR A 57 -30.31 5.52 2.60
CA TYR A 57 -31.75 5.36 2.44
C TYR A 57 -32.20 3.94 2.84
N GLY A 58 -33.19 3.88 3.74
CA GLY A 58 -33.66 2.62 4.32
C GLY A 58 -32.83 2.11 5.51
N GLY A 59 -31.93 2.94 6.05
CA GLY A 59 -31.16 2.67 7.27
C GLY A 59 -29.88 1.83 7.08
N ASN A 60 -29.53 1.48 5.84
CA ASN A 60 -28.37 0.65 5.53
C ASN A 60 -27.58 1.20 4.33
N SER A 61 -26.26 1.21 4.44
CA SER A 61 -25.27 1.55 3.41
C SER A 61 -24.04 0.64 3.56
N LEU A 62 -22.99 0.81 2.75
CA LEU A 62 -21.73 0.08 2.96
C LEU A 62 -20.92 0.58 4.17
N TYR A 63 -21.44 1.58 4.91
CA TYR A 63 -20.82 2.16 6.10
C TYR A 63 -21.66 2.02 7.38
N VAL A 64 -22.99 1.97 7.26
CA VAL A 64 -23.91 1.85 8.41
C VAL A 64 -24.98 0.81 8.15
N GLY A 65 -25.46 0.11 9.18
CA GLY A 65 -26.52 -0.88 9.02
C GLY A 65 -26.56 -1.92 10.15
N SER A 66 -27.52 -2.84 10.06
CA SER A 66 -27.75 -3.90 11.05
C SER A 66 -27.93 -5.26 10.34
N PRO A 67 -27.49 -6.39 10.95
CA PRO A 67 -26.85 -6.49 12.28
C PRO A 67 -25.33 -6.24 12.28
N ASP A 68 -24.67 -6.31 11.12
CA ASP A 68 -23.21 -6.34 11.00
C ASP A 68 -22.55 -4.94 11.01
N GLY A 69 -23.26 -3.91 11.47
CA GLY A 69 -22.79 -2.51 11.45
C GLY A 69 -22.80 -1.86 10.07
N ARG A 70 -22.99 -2.62 8.99
CA ARG A 70 -23.10 -2.16 7.59
C ARG A 70 -23.76 -3.21 6.70
N ALA A 71 -24.16 -2.82 5.50
CA ALA A 71 -24.53 -3.75 4.44
C ALA A 71 -23.29 -4.24 3.65
N TYR A 72 -23.37 -5.43 3.07
CA TYR A 72 -22.39 -5.92 2.07
C TYR A 72 -22.83 -5.66 0.63
N LYS A 73 -24.11 -5.35 0.43
CA LYS A 73 -24.72 -5.14 -0.89
C LYS A 73 -25.67 -3.95 -0.82
N VAL A 74 -25.61 -3.06 -1.80
CA VAL A 74 -26.50 -1.91 -1.91
C VAL A 74 -27.14 -1.83 -3.29
N SER A 75 -28.44 -1.56 -3.33
CA SER A 75 -29.25 -1.55 -4.55
C SER A 75 -29.27 -0.17 -5.20
N TYR A 76 -29.23 -0.14 -6.54
CA TYR A 76 -29.53 1.05 -7.34
C TYR A 76 -31.03 1.32 -7.49
N ASN A 77 -31.89 0.34 -7.17
CA ASN A 77 -33.35 0.46 -7.26
C ASN A 77 -33.94 1.04 -5.95
N ARG A 78 -33.31 2.10 -5.42
CA ARG A 78 -33.78 2.81 -4.22
C ARG A 78 -33.48 4.32 -4.30
N PRO A 79 -34.25 5.18 -3.60
CA PRO A 79 -33.97 6.60 -3.50
C PRO A 79 -32.59 6.91 -2.92
N PHE A 80 -32.09 8.12 -3.20
CA PHE A 80 -30.86 8.64 -2.60
C PHE A 80 -31.15 9.58 -1.43
N THR A 81 -30.37 9.44 -0.36
CA THR A 81 -30.29 10.42 0.74
C THR A 81 -28.87 10.94 0.96
N THR A 82 -27.90 10.55 0.12
CA THR A 82 -26.47 10.85 0.29
C THR A 82 -26.22 12.33 0.54
N ARG A 83 -26.84 13.25 -0.22
CA ARG A 83 -26.74 14.71 0.04
C ARG A 83 -27.12 15.12 1.48
N GLY A 84 -28.07 14.42 2.09
CA GLY A 84 -28.55 14.72 3.44
C GLY A 84 -27.80 14.00 4.57
N THR A 85 -27.01 12.96 4.26
CA THR A 85 -26.32 12.14 5.26
C THR A 85 -24.80 12.17 5.14
N SER A 86 -24.29 12.34 3.92
CA SER A 86 -22.87 12.22 3.54
C SER A 86 -22.66 13.12 2.31
N ALA A 87 -22.83 14.43 2.49
CA ALA A 87 -22.91 15.39 1.39
C ALA A 87 -21.62 15.50 0.58
N GLU A 88 -20.48 15.18 1.20
CA GLU A 88 -19.15 15.05 0.60
C GLU A 88 -19.08 14.01 -0.52
N ASP A 89 -19.89 12.96 -0.44
CA ASP A 89 -19.88 11.79 -1.33
C ASP A 89 -20.97 11.90 -2.41
N TRP A 90 -21.43 13.11 -2.68
CA TRP A 90 -22.56 13.38 -3.55
C TRP A 90 -22.18 14.32 -4.70
N VAL A 91 -22.89 14.19 -5.82
CA VAL A 91 -22.63 14.92 -7.08
C VAL A 91 -22.48 16.44 -6.92
N PHE A 92 -23.19 17.06 -5.97
CA PHE A 92 -23.13 18.51 -5.76
C PHE A 92 -21.90 18.99 -5.00
N ASN A 93 -21.08 18.09 -4.45
CA ASN A 93 -19.89 18.46 -3.69
C ASN A 93 -18.70 18.81 -4.58
N ALA A 94 -18.25 17.87 -5.42
CA ALA A 94 -17.02 18.04 -6.19
C ALA A 94 -17.23 17.85 -7.70
N GLU A 95 -18.20 17.03 -8.11
CA GLU A 95 -18.46 16.80 -9.54
C GLU A 95 -19.17 18.02 -10.16
N TYR A 96 -20.18 18.56 -9.50
CA TYR A 96 -20.95 19.71 -10.00
C TYR A 96 -20.10 20.97 -10.27
N PRO A 97 -19.20 21.45 -9.39
CA PRO A 97 -18.34 22.59 -9.72
C PRO A 97 -17.41 22.30 -10.91
N MET A 98 -16.95 21.05 -11.08
CA MET A 98 -16.18 20.66 -12.27
C MET A 98 -17.01 20.70 -13.55
N VAL A 99 -18.21 20.11 -13.53
CA VAL A 99 -19.14 20.14 -14.68
C VAL A 99 -19.42 21.57 -15.11
N ARG A 100 -19.77 22.44 -14.15
CA ARG A 100 -20.01 23.86 -14.41
C ARG A 100 -18.82 24.55 -15.05
N TRP A 101 -17.61 24.24 -14.58
CA TRP A 101 -16.40 24.87 -15.11
C TRP A 101 -16.06 24.35 -16.51
N LEU A 102 -16.14 23.04 -16.77
CA LEU A 102 -15.89 22.46 -18.10
C LEU A 102 -16.87 23.02 -19.13
N GLU A 103 -18.17 22.98 -18.84
CA GLU A 103 -19.22 23.45 -19.74
C GLU A 103 -19.14 24.96 -19.96
N ARG A 104 -18.89 25.76 -18.91
CA ARG A 104 -18.70 27.20 -19.05
C ARG A 104 -17.50 27.55 -19.93
N ASN A 105 -16.45 26.74 -19.89
CA ASN A 105 -15.27 26.93 -20.74
C ASN A 105 -15.44 26.28 -22.14
N GLY A 106 -16.59 25.67 -22.43
CA GLY A 106 -16.90 25.10 -23.74
C GLY A 106 -16.03 23.90 -24.11
N TYR A 107 -15.57 23.13 -23.11
CA TYR A 107 -14.91 21.86 -23.39
C TYR A 107 -15.90 20.86 -24.00
N ASP A 108 -15.40 20.05 -24.93
CA ASP A 108 -16.19 19.01 -25.57
C ASP A 108 -16.24 17.78 -24.64
N VAL A 109 -17.34 17.65 -23.89
CA VAL A 109 -17.49 16.68 -22.81
C VAL A 109 -18.76 15.83 -22.99
N SER A 110 -18.63 14.53 -22.74
CA SER A 110 -19.76 13.63 -22.53
C SER A 110 -19.64 12.91 -21.20
N TYR A 111 -20.74 12.33 -20.72
CA TYR A 111 -20.88 11.83 -19.36
C TYR A 111 -21.19 10.34 -19.32
N PHE A 112 -20.58 9.66 -18.35
CA PHE A 112 -20.75 8.25 -18.09
C PHE A 112 -20.76 7.95 -16.58
N THR A 113 -21.10 6.72 -16.20
CA THR A 113 -21.06 6.28 -14.80
C THR A 113 -19.95 5.25 -14.54
N GLY A 114 -19.63 4.98 -13.27
CA GLY A 114 -18.69 3.92 -12.89
C GLY A 114 -19.20 2.51 -13.28
N VAL A 115 -20.50 2.26 -13.15
CA VAL A 115 -21.18 1.05 -13.70
C VAL A 115 -20.84 0.84 -15.17
N ASP A 116 -20.79 1.95 -15.87
CA ASP A 116 -20.74 2.03 -17.29
C ASP A 116 -19.32 1.87 -17.83
N SER A 117 -18.34 2.41 -17.11
CA SER A 117 -16.93 2.10 -17.30
C SER A 117 -16.61 0.62 -17.08
N ASP A 118 -17.38 -0.11 -16.25
CA ASP A 118 -17.26 -1.58 -16.15
C ASP A 118 -17.84 -2.29 -17.38
N ARG A 119 -19.10 -2.01 -17.72
CA ARG A 119 -19.82 -2.82 -18.73
C ARG A 119 -19.61 -2.39 -20.18
N ASN A 120 -19.04 -1.22 -20.43
CA ASN A 120 -18.85 -0.64 -21.77
C ASN A 120 -17.42 -0.11 -21.99
N GLY A 121 -16.40 -0.83 -21.51
CA GLY A 121 -15.00 -0.40 -21.58
C GLY A 121 -14.51 0.09 -22.95
N ASN A 122 -14.98 -0.52 -24.04
CA ASN A 122 -14.61 -0.14 -25.41
C ASN A 122 -14.98 1.32 -25.76
N ARG A 123 -15.96 1.91 -25.07
CA ARG A 123 -16.36 3.31 -25.28
C ARG A 123 -15.31 4.29 -24.80
N LEU A 124 -14.54 3.95 -23.76
CA LEU A 124 -13.47 4.82 -23.25
C LEU A 124 -12.43 5.13 -24.34
N LEU A 125 -12.25 4.22 -25.30
CA LEU A 125 -11.31 4.36 -26.42
C LEU A 125 -11.72 5.40 -27.47
N GLN A 126 -12.95 5.93 -27.39
CA GLN A 126 -13.49 6.90 -28.34
C GLN A 126 -13.13 8.35 -27.97
N HIS A 127 -12.48 8.55 -26.82
CA HIS A 127 -12.20 9.85 -26.23
C HIS A 127 -10.70 10.07 -26.07
N LYS A 128 -10.28 11.33 -25.91
CA LYS A 128 -8.89 11.68 -25.65
C LYS A 128 -8.55 11.58 -24.16
N VAL A 129 -9.50 11.97 -23.30
CA VAL A 129 -9.32 12.05 -21.84
C VAL A 129 -10.44 11.32 -21.12
N PHE A 130 -10.08 10.40 -20.24
CA PHE A 130 -10.95 9.90 -19.18
C PHE A 130 -10.78 10.75 -17.92
N LEU A 131 -11.88 11.23 -17.35
CA LEU A 131 -11.89 12.14 -16.20
C LEU A 131 -12.69 11.54 -15.03
N SER A 132 -12.05 11.44 -13.87
CA SER A 132 -12.65 11.08 -12.58
C SER A 132 -12.49 12.24 -11.59
N VAL A 133 -13.53 12.55 -10.81
CA VAL A 133 -13.62 13.79 -10.03
C VAL A 133 -14.22 13.54 -8.65
N GLY A 134 -13.70 14.25 -7.65
CA GLY A 134 -14.31 14.28 -6.33
C GLY A 134 -13.94 13.08 -5.50
N HIS A 135 -14.92 12.27 -5.11
CA HIS A 135 -14.70 11.10 -4.26
C HIS A 135 -15.10 9.82 -5.00
N ASP A 136 -14.16 9.26 -5.77
CA ASP A 136 -14.38 8.09 -6.63
C ASP A 136 -13.84 6.80 -5.98
N GLU A 137 -14.25 6.55 -4.73
CA GLU A 137 -13.72 5.52 -3.82
C GLU A 137 -13.98 4.07 -4.24
N TYR A 138 -15.15 3.79 -4.82
CA TYR A 138 -15.61 2.41 -5.06
C TYR A 138 -15.47 2.01 -6.52
N TRP A 139 -14.47 1.19 -6.83
CA TRP A 139 -14.20 0.74 -8.19
C TRP A 139 -14.40 -0.74 -8.36
N SER A 140 -15.07 -1.12 -9.45
CA SER A 140 -15.24 -2.52 -9.81
C SER A 140 -14.01 -3.08 -10.55
N GLY A 141 -13.86 -4.41 -10.52
CA GLY A 141 -12.76 -5.07 -11.22
C GLY A 141 -12.71 -4.76 -12.72
N GLY A 142 -13.86 -4.83 -13.40
CA GLY A 142 -13.97 -4.54 -14.83
C GLY A 142 -13.74 -3.05 -15.13
N GLN A 143 -14.27 -2.15 -14.31
CA GLN A 143 -14.01 -0.71 -14.42
C GLN A 143 -12.51 -0.39 -14.42
N ARG A 144 -11.75 -0.87 -13.41
CA ARG A 144 -10.30 -0.64 -13.36
C ARG A 144 -9.60 -1.21 -14.60
N ALA A 145 -9.93 -2.44 -14.98
CA ALA A 145 -9.31 -3.10 -16.13
C ALA A 145 -9.55 -2.32 -17.43
N ASN A 146 -10.75 -1.78 -17.62
CA ASN A 146 -11.10 -0.99 -18.81
C ASN A 146 -10.39 0.37 -18.84
N VAL A 147 -10.25 1.04 -17.70
CA VAL A 147 -9.51 2.31 -17.61
C VAL A 147 -8.01 2.09 -17.84
N GLU A 148 -7.44 1.01 -17.30
CA GLU A 148 -6.05 0.61 -17.58
C GLU A 148 -5.83 0.25 -19.06
N ALA A 149 -6.81 -0.40 -19.69
CA ALA A 149 -6.79 -0.70 -21.12
C ALA A 149 -6.87 0.59 -21.96
N ALA A 150 -7.72 1.54 -21.58
CA ALA A 150 -7.81 2.85 -22.24
C ALA A 150 -6.49 3.62 -22.17
N ARG A 151 -5.86 3.69 -20.98
CA ARG A 151 -4.50 4.24 -20.83
C ARG A 151 -3.51 3.55 -21.75
N SER A 152 -3.54 2.22 -21.79
CA SER A 152 -2.64 1.42 -22.63
C SER A 152 -2.86 1.64 -24.13
N ALA A 153 -4.07 2.04 -24.53
CA ALA A 153 -4.41 2.43 -25.88
C ALA A 153 -4.12 3.91 -26.22
N GLY A 154 -3.60 4.69 -25.26
CA GLY A 154 -3.23 6.10 -25.48
C GLY A 154 -4.23 7.13 -24.97
N VAL A 155 -5.34 6.70 -24.35
CA VAL A 155 -6.29 7.62 -23.71
C VAL A 155 -5.65 8.21 -22.45
N HIS A 156 -5.65 9.54 -22.35
CA HIS A 156 -5.15 10.25 -21.17
C HIS A 156 -6.07 10.03 -19.97
N LEU A 157 -5.51 9.98 -18.76
CA LEU A 157 -6.30 9.85 -17.53
C LEU A 157 -6.10 11.06 -16.63
N MET A 158 -7.18 11.68 -16.17
CA MET A 158 -7.14 12.79 -15.23
C MET A 158 -7.99 12.45 -14.00
N PHE A 159 -7.34 12.31 -12.85
CA PHE A 159 -7.97 12.04 -11.56
C PHE A 159 -7.94 13.33 -10.73
N LEU A 160 -9.07 14.03 -10.71
CA LEU A 160 -9.30 15.23 -9.90
C LEU A 160 -10.03 14.83 -8.61
N SER A 161 -9.46 13.81 -7.98
CA SER A 161 -10.03 13.05 -6.87
C SER A 161 -8.96 12.83 -5.79
N GLY A 162 -9.44 12.49 -4.60
CA GLY A 162 -8.67 11.84 -3.53
C GLY A 162 -9.45 10.63 -3.05
N ASN A 163 -8.79 9.70 -2.37
CA ASN A 163 -9.35 8.41 -1.98
C ASN A 163 -9.98 7.64 -3.14
N GLU A 164 -9.57 7.88 -4.38
CA GLU A 164 -10.06 7.12 -5.53
C GLU A 164 -9.51 5.69 -5.54
N LEU A 165 -10.27 4.76 -6.11
CA LEU A 165 -9.87 3.35 -6.22
C LEU A 165 -9.50 2.69 -4.88
N PHE A 166 -10.08 3.14 -3.75
CA PHE A 166 -9.76 2.54 -2.46
C PHE A 166 -10.43 1.17 -2.28
N TRP A 167 -11.76 1.09 -2.45
CA TRP A 167 -12.52 -0.16 -2.31
C TRP A 167 -12.73 -0.88 -3.63
N LYS A 168 -12.41 -2.18 -3.64
CA LYS A 168 -12.76 -3.06 -4.74
C LYS A 168 -14.20 -3.56 -4.61
N THR A 169 -14.94 -3.50 -5.70
CA THR A 169 -16.34 -3.92 -5.78
C THR A 169 -16.60 -4.88 -6.93
N ARG A 170 -17.80 -5.45 -6.95
CA ARG A 170 -18.35 -6.22 -8.08
C ARG A 170 -19.85 -5.99 -8.21
N TRP A 171 -20.39 -6.44 -9.33
CA TRP A 171 -21.80 -6.24 -9.69
C TRP A 171 -22.63 -7.51 -9.53
N GLU A 172 -23.87 -7.34 -9.10
CA GLU A 172 -24.94 -8.34 -9.17
C GLU A 172 -26.19 -7.73 -9.83
N SER A 173 -27.10 -8.60 -10.29
CA SER A 173 -28.43 -8.19 -10.75
C SER A 173 -29.28 -7.61 -9.62
N SER A 174 -30.35 -6.91 -9.98
CA SER A 174 -31.40 -6.51 -9.03
C SER A 174 -32.02 -7.76 -8.39
N ILE A 175 -32.44 -7.62 -7.14
CA ILE A 175 -33.13 -8.69 -6.39
C ILE A 175 -34.63 -8.75 -6.71
N ASP A 176 -35.16 -7.75 -7.43
CA ASP A 176 -36.55 -7.76 -7.88
C ASP A 176 -36.76 -8.74 -9.03
N ALA A 177 -38.02 -8.96 -9.39
CA ALA A 177 -38.40 -9.91 -10.43
C ALA A 177 -37.81 -9.61 -11.83
N SER A 178 -37.25 -8.42 -12.07
CA SER A 178 -36.62 -8.08 -13.35
C SER A 178 -35.23 -8.69 -13.52
N ALA A 179 -34.54 -9.00 -12.41
CA ALA A 179 -33.15 -9.45 -12.39
C ALA A 179 -32.21 -8.60 -13.29
N THR A 180 -32.49 -7.30 -13.41
CA THR A 180 -31.74 -6.40 -14.28
C THR A 180 -30.27 -6.37 -13.85
N PRO A 181 -29.31 -6.65 -14.76
CA PRO A 181 -27.89 -6.70 -14.41
C PRO A 181 -27.39 -5.31 -14.00
N TYR A 182 -26.29 -5.26 -13.24
CA TYR A 182 -25.66 -4.00 -12.78
C TYR A 182 -26.59 -3.11 -11.93
N ARG A 183 -27.38 -3.72 -11.05
CA ARG A 183 -28.29 -3.00 -10.15
C ARG A 183 -28.01 -3.22 -8.67
N THR A 184 -27.03 -4.05 -8.34
CA THR A 184 -26.56 -4.28 -6.97
C THR A 184 -25.05 -4.14 -6.93
N LEU A 185 -24.56 -3.16 -6.16
CA LEU A 185 -23.13 -2.97 -5.89
C LEU A 185 -22.75 -3.80 -4.66
N VAL A 186 -21.70 -4.60 -4.77
CA VAL A 186 -21.26 -5.52 -3.72
C VAL A 186 -19.86 -5.15 -3.23
N SER A 187 -19.73 -5.02 -1.90
CA SER A 187 -18.45 -4.93 -1.20
C SER A 187 -18.55 -5.54 0.18
N TYR A 188 -17.80 -6.62 0.41
CA TYR A 188 -17.69 -7.23 1.72
C TYR A 188 -16.63 -6.54 2.58
N LYS A 189 -15.95 -5.48 2.11
CA LYS A 189 -14.83 -4.79 2.80
C LYS A 189 -13.93 -5.76 3.56
N GLU A 190 -13.42 -6.76 2.84
CA GLU A 190 -12.68 -7.90 3.41
C GLU A 190 -11.41 -7.46 4.17
N THR A 191 -10.85 -6.30 3.82
CA THR A 191 -9.76 -5.64 4.56
C THR A 191 -10.12 -5.35 6.03
N HIS A 192 -11.36 -4.94 6.30
CA HIS A 192 -11.85 -4.74 7.66
C HIS A 192 -12.12 -6.06 8.37
N ALA A 193 -12.66 -7.04 7.64
CA ALA A 193 -12.90 -8.38 8.19
C ALA A 193 -11.60 -9.13 8.51
N ASN A 194 -10.47 -8.71 7.92
CA ASN A 194 -9.20 -9.44 7.95
C ASN A 194 -9.39 -10.92 7.56
N ALA A 195 -10.27 -11.17 6.59
CA ALA A 195 -10.67 -12.50 6.16
C ALA A 195 -11.32 -12.43 4.77
N LYS A 196 -11.17 -13.51 4.00
CA LYS A 196 -11.95 -13.75 2.79
C LYS A 196 -13.38 -14.14 3.16
N ILE A 197 -14.33 -13.23 2.97
CA ILE A 197 -15.76 -13.42 3.33
C ILE A 197 -16.74 -13.16 2.18
N ASP A 198 -16.28 -12.60 1.05
CA ASP A 198 -17.11 -12.64 -0.17
C ASP A 198 -17.23 -14.10 -0.63
N PRO A 199 -18.44 -14.63 -0.88
CA PRO A 199 -18.67 -16.03 -1.21
C PRO A 199 -18.04 -16.47 -2.53
N LEU A 200 -17.60 -15.55 -3.39
CA LEU A 200 -16.86 -15.90 -4.60
C LEU A 200 -15.38 -16.20 -4.25
N PRO A 201 -14.86 -17.40 -4.57
CA PRO A 201 -13.60 -17.90 -4.01
C PRO A 201 -12.37 -17.07 -4.41
N ASN A 202 -12.31 -16.58 -5.65
CA ASN A 202 -11.16 -15.86 -6.20
C ASN A 202 -11.42 -14.36 -6.39
N VAL A 203 -12.49 -13.82 -5.80
CA VAL A 203 -12.86 -12.41 -5.96
C VAL A 203 -12.66 -11.67 -4.64
N TRP A 204 -11.80 -10.66 -4.68
CA TRP A 204 -11.58 -9.72 -3.60
C TRP A 204 -12.55 -8.54 -3.67
N THR A 205 -13.11 -8.15 -2.53
CA THR A 205 -13.90 -6.91 -2.33
C THR A 205 -13.47 -6.12 -1.09
N GLY A 206 -12.21 -6.27 -0.67
CA GLY A 206 -11.54 -5.36 0.26
C GLY A 206 -10.88 -4.19 -0.47
N THR A 207 -9.91 -3.52 0.17
CA THR A 207 -9.18 -2.42 -0.46
C THR A 207 -8.28 -2.94 -1.56
N TRP A 208 -8.09 -2.15 -2.61
CA TRP A 208 -7.28 -2.55 -3.76
C TRP A 208 -5.82 -2.83 -3.38
N ARG A 209 -5.26 -2.09 -2.42
CA ARG A 209 -3.88 -2.23 -1.95
C ARG A 209 -3.61 -3.47 -1.09
N ASP A 210 -4.63 -4.10 -0.51
CA ASP A 210 -4.46 -5.18 0.47
C ASP A 210 -4.01 -6.50 -0.18
N PRO A 211 -2.80 -7.02 0.12
CA PRO A 211 -2.29 -8.24 -0.49
C PRO A 211 -2.58 -9.49 0.34
N ARG A 212 -3.14 -9.39 1.56
CA ARG A 212 -3.12 -10.47 2.57
C ARG A 212 -3.71 -11.81 2.12
N PHE A 213 -4.63 -11.78 1.16
CA PHE A 213 -5.31 -12.97 0.63
C PHE A 213 -5.13 -13.14 -0.90
N SER A 214 -4.15 -12.43 -1.47
CA SER A 214 -3.82 -12.44 -2.90
C SER A 214 -2.42 -13.00 -3.12
N PRO A 215 -2.24 -14.03 -3.97
CA PRO A 215 -3.24 -14.90 -4.60
C PRO A 215 -3.88 -15.92 -3.61
N PRO A 216 -5.03 -16.57 -3.93
CA PRO A 216 -5.71 -16.61 -5.22
C PRO A 216 -6.76 -15.52 -5.44
N ALA A 217 -7.07 -14.69 -4.43
CA ALA A 217 -7.91 -13.51 -4.65
C ALA A 217 -7.14 -12.46 -5.48
N ASP A 218 -7.84 -11.46 -6.00
CA ASP A 218 -7.31 -10.47 -6.95
C ASP A 218 -7.13 -9.06 -6.32
N GLY A 219 -6.62 -9.03 -5.08
CA GLY A 219 -6.16 -7.82 -4.37
C GLY A 219 -4.67 -7.52 -4.62
N GLY A 220 -4.04 -6.71 -3.76
CA GLY A 220 -2.59 -6.40 -3.84
C GLY A 220 -2.20 -5.50 -5.03
N ARG A 221 -3.13 -4.67 -5.50
CA ARG A 221 -2.97 -3.74 -6.62
C ARG A 221 -3.26 -2.34 -6.13
N PRO A 222 -2.33 -1.63 -5.49
CA PRO A 222 -2.61 -0.31 -4.93
C PRO A 222 -2.99 0.71 -6.01
N GLU A 223 -3.59 1.79 -5.54
CA GLU A 223 -4.18 2.90 -6.28
C GLU A 223 -3.11 3.65 -7.08
N ASN A 224 -1.97 3.92 -6.44
CA ASN A 224 -0.87 4.67 -7.05
C ASN A 224 -0.24 3.97 -8.25
N ALA A 225 -0.40 2.64 -8.39
CA ALA A 225 0.04 1.93 -9.60
C ALA A 225 -0.68 2.40 -10.87
N LEU A 226 -1.88 3.00 -10.72
CA LEU A 226 -2.63 3.63 -11.80
C LEU A 226 -2.60 5.15 -11.71
N THR A 227 -3.01 5.74 -10.59
CA THR A 227 -3.24 7.21 -10.51
C THR A 227 -1.98 8.00 -10.18
N GLY A 228 -0.93 7.33 -9.69
CA GLY A 228 0.30 7.96 -9.21
C GLY A 228 0.21 8.45 -7.75
N THR A 229 -0.98 8.46 -7.17
CA THR A 229 -1.28 8.85 -5.79
C THR A 229 -2.01 7.73 -5.06
N ILE A 230 -1.90 7.70 -3.74
CA ILE A 230 -2.55 6.70 -2.88
C ILE A 230 -3.07 7.37 -1.62
N PHE A 231 -4.31 7.03 -1.25
CA PHE A 231 -4.97 7.57 -0.07
C PHE A 231 -4.15 7.39 1.19
N ILE A 232 -4.03 8.49 1.94
CA ILE A 232 -3.32 8.53 3.21
C ILE A 232 -4.09 9.28 4.30
N ALA A 233 -4.83 10.35 3.97
CA ALA A 233 -5.43 11.23 4.97
C ALA A 233 -6.95 11.19 4.93
N ASN A 234 -7.55 10.74 6.03
CA ASN A 234 -8.98 10.43 6.14
C ASN A 234 -9.85 11.63 6.55
N CYS A 235 -9.29 12.82 6.69
CA CYS A 235 -10.07 13.96 7.16
C CYS A 235 -9.47 15.34 6.89
N CYS A 236 -10.36 16.30 7.19
CA CYS A 236 -10.17 17.73 7.31
C CYS A 236 -9.89 18.45 6.00
N THR A 237 -10.00 19.77 6.06
CA THR A 237 -9.85 20.64 4.91
C THR A 237 -8.74 21.64 5.19
N TYR A 238 -7.85 21.79 4.21
CA TYR A 238 -6.65 22.60 4.27
C TYR A 238 -6.48 23.39 2.97
N SER A 239 -5.41 24.20 2.96
CA SER A 239 -4.90 24.85 1.76
C SER A 239 -3.80 24.00 1.16
N MET A 240 -3.86 23.75 -0.15
CA MET A 240 -2.70 23.24 -0.89
C MET A 240 -1.61 24.34 -0.95
N THR A 241 -0.37 23.93 -1.21
CA THR A 241 0.79 24.82 -1.43
C THR A 241 1.65 24.33 -2.58
N ALA A 242 2.22 25.27 -3.33
CA ALA A 242 3.27 24.98 -4.32
C ALA A 242 4.48 25.89 -4.03
N THR A 243 5.65 25.28 -3.81
CA THR A 243 6.90 26.02 -3.64
C THR A 243 7.50 26.41 -4.99
N GLY A 244 8.35 27.42 -5.01
CA GLY A 244 9.03 27.89 -6.22
C GLY A 244 9.97 26.87 -6.86
N THR A 245 10.24 25.74 -6.19
CA THR A 245 10.95 24.61 -6.81
C THR A 245 10.16 23.98 -7.96
N PHE A 246 8.82 24.06 -7.92
CA PHE A 246 7.95 23.54 -8.98
C PHE A 246 7.62 24.59 -10.05
N ALA A 247 7.86 25.87 -9.77
CA ALA A 247 7.51 26.99 -10.66
C ALA A 247 7.98 26.83 -12.12
N PRO A 248 9.18 26.30 -12.40
CA PRO A 248 9.65 26.15 -13.77
C PRO A 248 8.86 25.12 -14.60
N PHE A 249 8.15 24.17 -13.96
CA PHE A 249 7.49 23.09 -14.68
C PHE A 249 6.32 23.60 -15.51
N ARG A 250 6.20 23.05 -16.73
CA ARG A 250 5.17 23.43 -17.70
C ARG A 250 3.74 23.41 -17.17
N PHE A 251 3.44 22.57 -16.17
CA PHE A 251 2.12 22.50 -15.55
C PHE A 251 1.66 23.86 -15.01
N TRP A 252 2.61 24.65 -14.49
CA TRP A 252 2.35 25.96 -13.87
C TRP A 252 2.45 27.15 -14.83
N ARG A 253 2.69 26.93 -16.13
CA ARG A 253 2.76 28.02 -17.13
C ARG A 253 1.53 28.93 -17.07
N ASN A 254 1.70 30.23 -17.29
CA ASN A 254 0.62 31.23 -17.23
C ASN A 254 -0.08 31.35 -15.86
N THR A 255 0.46 30.77 -14.78
CA THR A 255 -0.12 30.88 -13.44
C THR A 255 0.71 31.79 -12.53
N ALA A 256 0.19 32.13 -11.34
CA ALA A 256 0.98 32.83 -10.33
C ALA A 256 2.18 32.00 -9.83
N VAL A 257 2.06 30.66 -9.82
CA VAL A 257 3.13 29.75 -9.36
C VAL A 257 4.37 29.85 -10.26
N ALA A 258 4.21 30.03 -11.57
CA ALA A 258 5.35 30.17 -12.50
C ALA A 258 6.23 31.40 -12.24
N ASN A 259 5.74 32.38 -11.47
CA ASN A 259 6.48 33.60 -11.14
C ASN A 259 7.21 33.53 -9.79
N LEU A 260 7.14 32.40 -9.09
CA LEU A 260 7.82 32.23 -7.80
C LEU A 260 9.33 32.05 -7.97
N GLY A 261 10.11 32.74 -7.14
CA GLY A 261 11.50 32.39 -6.89
C GLY A 261 11.61 31.10 -6.06
N PRO A 262 12.76 30.40 -6.07
CA PRO A 262 12.89 29.03 -5.53
C PRO A 262 12.45 28.82 -4.07
N ALA A 263 12.61 29.84 -3.22
CA ALA A 263 12.26 29.80 -1.79
C ALA A 263 10.84 30.33 -1.47
N GLN A 264 10.10 30.82 -2.47
CA GLN A 264 8.75 31.33 -2.27
C GLN A 264 7.73 30.20 -2.31
N THR A 265 6.56 30.43 -1.73
CA THR A 265 5.44 29.49 -1.71
C THR A 265 4.18 30.23 -2.10
N TYR A 266 3.40 29.65 -3.02
CA TYR A 266 2.01 30.03 -3.25
C TYR A 266 1.10 29.15 -2.41
N THR A 267 0.18 29.77 -1.67
CA THR A 267 -0.83 29.07 -0.86
C THR A 267 -2.18 29.25 -1.52
N PHE A 268 -2.82 28.15 -1.87
CA PHE A 268 -4.14 28.12 -2.49
C PHE A 268 -5.23 28.41 -1.44
N PRO A 269 -6.46 28.77 -1.85
CA PRO A 269 -7.56 28.94 -0.89
C PRO A 269 -7.76 27.71 -0.01
N ASN A 270 -8.20 27.92 1.23
CA ASN A 270 -8.64 26.83 2.09
C ASN A 270 -9.83 26.10 1.44
N GLY A 271 -9.85 24.78 1.47
CA GLY A 271 -10.81 24.01 0.67
C GLY A 271 -10.25 23.48 -0.63
N THR A 272 -8.94 23.48 -0.82
CA THR A 272 -8.28 22.94 -2.03
C THR A 272 -7.48 21.67 -1.75
N LEU A 273 -7.28 21.33 -0.48
CA LEU A 273 -6.72 20.06 -0.03
C LEU A 273 -7.62 19.44 1.04
N GLY A 274 -8.31 18.36 0.68
CA GLY A 274 -9.27 17.66 1.53
C GLY A 274 -10.45 17.12 0.72
N TYR A 275 -11.56 16.73 1.35
CA TYR A 275 -11.61 16.40 2.78
C TYR A 275 -10.79 15.13 3.07
N GLU A 276 -10.63 14.29 2.06
CA GLU A 276 -9.68 13.19 1.97
C GLU A 276 -8.68 13.47 0.86
N TRP A 277 -7.45 12.99 1.08
CA TRP A 277 -6.36 13.28 0.17
C TRP A 277 -5.24 12.25 0.25
N ASP A 278 -4.42 12.30 -0.80
CA ASP A 278 -3.50 11.25 -1.16
C ASP A 278 -2.06 11.77 -1.17
N HIS A 279 -1.12 10.83 -1.18
CA HIS A 279 0.30 11.12 -1.38
C HIS A 279 0.92 10.23 -2.46
N SER A 280 2.18 10.50 -2.83
CA SER A 280 2.93 9.68 -3.79
C SER A 280 4.18 9.10 -3.10
N PRO A 281 4.06 7.94 -2.42
CA PRO A 281 5.14 7.32 -1.66
C PRO A 281 6.06 6.50 -2.56
N ASP A 282 7.26 6.20 -2.05
CA ASP A 282 8.15 5.20 -2.61
C ASP A 282 7.81 3.82 -2.00
N ASN A 283 6.84 3.14 -2.59
CA ASN A 283 6.30 1.86 -2.09
C ASN A 283 6.46 0.70 -3.09
N GLY A 284 7.30 0.86 -4.12
CA GLY A 284 7.49 -0.13 -5.19
C GLY A 284 6.37 -0.16 -6.24
N PHE A 285 5.29 0.61 -6.08
CA PHE A 285 4.17 0.69 -7.05
C PHE A 285 4.09 2.05 -7.76
N ARG A 286 5.08 2.92 -7.55
CA ARG A 286 5.17 4.21 -8.23
C ARG A 286 5.32 3.99 -9.75
N PRO A 287 4.48 4.62 -10.60
CA PRO A 287 4.66 4.59 -12.04
C PRO A 287 6.02 5.13 -12.47
N ALA A 288 6.61 4.52 -13.49
CA ALA A 288 7.89 4.95 -14.04
C ALA A 288 7.86 6.42 -14.49
N GLY A 289 8.86 7.19 -14.09
CA GLY A 289 8.98 8.59 -14.49
C GLY A 289 7.93 9.50 -13.85
N LEU A 290 7.34 9.12 -12.70
CA LEU A 290 6.39 9.99 -12.03
C LEU A 290 7.09 11.25 -11.50
N MET A 291 6.59 12.40 -11.91
CA MET A 291 7.01 13.72 -11.44
C MET A 291 6.03 14.28 -10.41
N LYS A 292 6.56 14.99 -9.41
CA LYS A 292 5.75 15.72 -8.42
C LYS A 292 5.62 17.18 -8.86
N LEU A 293 4.40 17.72 -8.85
CA LEU A 293 4.12 19.08 -9.31
C LEU A 293 3.83 20.07 -8.17
N SER A 294 3.62 19.54 -6.96
CA SER A 294 3.51 20.30 -5.72
C SER A 294 3.88 19.42 -4.52
N ALA A 295 4.03 20.06 -3.35
CA ALA A 295 4.15 19.35 -2.08
C ALA A 295 3.54 20.19 -0.97
N THR A 296 2.63 19.58 -0.20
CA THR A 296 2.01 20.20 0.98
C THR A 296 2.08 19.24 2.14
N THR A 297 2.83 19.61 3.19
CA THR A 297 2.95 18.80 4.41
C THR A 297 2.07 19.39 5.50
N ILE A 298 1.18 18.58 6.06
CA ILE A 298 0.34 18.93 7.19
C ILE A 298 0.66 17.99 8.35
N SER A 299 0.85 18.56 9.53
CA SER A 299 1.08 17.82 10.77
C SER A 299 -0.23 17.55 11.52
N GLY A 300 -0.29 16.45 12.27
CA GLY A 300 -1.43 16.15 13.12
C GLY A 300 -2.68 15.70 12.36
N VAL A 301 -2.50 15.11 11.17
CA VAL A 301 -3.59 14.63 10.31
C VAL A 301 -3.95 13.21 10.72
N GLN A 302 -5.22 12.84 10.57
CA GLN A 302 -5.64 11.44 10.68
C GLN A 302 -5.14 10.66 9.46
N ILE A 303 -4.15 9.79 9.66
CA ILE A 303 -3.50 9.02 8.60
C ILE A 303 -3.81 7.54 8.68
N LEU A 304 -3.94 6.90 7.52
CA LEU A 304 -4.09 5.46 7.40
C LEU A 304 -2.73 4.77 7.69
N LEU A 305 -2.75 3.76 8.58
CA LEU A 305 -1.55 3.07 9.07
C LEU A 305 -1.39 1.65 8.52
N ASP A 306 -2.43 1.10 7.90
CA ASP A 306 -2.46 -0.25 7.36
C ASP A 306 -3.12 -0.28 5.97
N TYR A 307 -3.63 -1.44 5.57
CA TYR A 307 -4.27 -1.61 4.27
C TYR A 307 -5.65 -0.95 4.15
N GLY A 308 -6.24 -0.43 5.21
CA GLY A 308 -7.50 0.32 5.12
C GLY A 308 -8.39 0.39 6.36
N SER A 309 -7.93 -0.04 7.54
CA SER A 309 -8.75 -0.19 8.75
C SER A 309 -8.26 0.64 9.93
N THR A 310 -6.95 0.87 10.05
CA THR A 310 -6.35 1.46 11.25
C THR A 310 -5.87 2.87 10.96
N TYR A 311 -6.37 3.83 11.74
CA TYR A 311 -5.99 5.23 11.65
C TYR A 311 -5.21 5.67 12.87
N GLY A 312 -4.22 6.53 12.66
CA GLY A 312 -3.51 7.24 13.72
C GLY A 312 -3.35 8.71 13.38
N THR A 313 -2.58 9.42 14.20
CA THR A 313 -2.28 10.83 13.97
C THR A 313 -0.81 10.98 13.59
N GLY A 314 -0.53 11.69 12.51
CA GLY A 314 0.84 11.90 12.05
C GLY A 314 0.97 13.01 11.02
N PRO A 315 2.20 13.35 10.60
CA PRO A 315 2.42 14.19 9.44
C PRO A 315 2.11 13.40 8.16
N ALA A 316 1.54 14.07 7.17
CA ALA A 316 1.40 13.54 5.81
C ALA A 316 1.75 14.62 4.79
N THR A 317 2.25 14.19 3.63
CA THR A 317 2.65 15.10 2.54
C THR A 317 1.85 14.79 1.28
N HIS A 318 0.95 15.69 0.91
CA HIS A 318 0.22 15.66 -0.35
C HIS A 318 1.13 15.98 -1.53
N ASN A 319 0.88 15.36 -2.68
CA ASN A 319 1.56 15.68 -3.94
C ASN A 319 0.57 15.66 -5.10
N LEU A 320 0.63 16.69 -5.95
CA LEU A 320 0.19 16.54 -7.34
C LEU A 320 1.17 15.63 -8.09
N ALA A 321 0.64 14.67 -8.84
CA ALA A 321 1.40 13.67 -9.55
C ALA A 321 1.11 13.69 -11.06
N LEU A 322 2.15 13.53 -11.87
CA LEU A 322 2.02 13.34 -13.32
C LEU A 322 3.02 12.29 -13.79
N TYR A 323 2.60 11.42 -14.71
CA TYR A 323 3.53 10.55 -15.44
C TYR A 323 3.03 10.32 -16.87
N ARG A 324 3.93 9.88 -17.75
CA ARG A 324 3.62 9.44 -19.09
C ARG A 324 3.75 7.93 -19.17
N HIS A 325 2.66 7.26 -19.50
CA HIS A 325 2.68 5.82 -19.77
C HIS A 325 3.40 5.53 -21.09
N GLN A 326 3.93 4.32 -21.26
CA GLN A 326 4.62 3.87 -22.49
C GLN A 326 3.77 3.99 -23.77
N SER A 327 2.45 4.07 -23.65
CA SER A 327 1.52 4.35 -24.77
C SER A 327 1.53 5.80 -25.23
N GLY A 328 2.23 6.69 -24.52
CA GLY A 328 2.18 8.14 -24.70
C GLY A 328 1.11 8.83 -23.85
N ALA A 329 0.19 8.09 -23.24
CA ALA A 329 -0.86 8.64 -22.39
C ALA A 329 -0.28 9.30 -21.12
N LEU A 330 -0.53 10.59 -20.96
CA LEU A 330 -0.40 11.29 -19.68
C LEU A 330 -1.45 10.82 -18.66
N VAL A 331 -1.01 10.65 -17.41
CA VAL A 331 -1.87 10.39 -16.25
C VAL A 331 -1.58 11.39 -15.16
N PHE A 332 -2.59 12.19 -14.81
CA PHE A 332 -2.52 13.22 -13.78
C PHE A 332 -3.35 12.83 -12.56
N GLY A 333 -2.77 12.94 -11.37
CA GLY A 333 -3.44 12.73 -10.08
C GLY A 333 -3.39 14.01 -9.24
N ALA A 334 -4.56 14.56 -8.93
CA ALA A 334 -4.68 15.70 -8.04
C ALA A 334 -4.52 15.30 -6.56
N GLY A 335 -4.85 14.05 -6.22
CA GLY A 335 -4.72 13.51 -4.86
C GLY A 335 -5.54 14.26 -3.81
N THR A 336 -6.69 14.82 -4.19
CA THR A 336 -7.60 15.52 -3.28
C THR A 336 -9.03 15.53 -3.82
N VAL A 337 -10.01 15.25 -2.95
CA VAL A 337 -11.44 15.31 -3.30
C VAL A 337 -11.87 16.73 -3.72
N GLN A 338 -11.20 17.75 -3.21
CA GLN A 338 -11.62 19.15 -3.30
C GLN A 338 -11.01 19.95 -4.46
N TRP A 339 -10.32 19.33 -5.42
CA TRP A 339 -9.66 20.06 -6.52
C TRP A 339 -10.62 21.03 -7.23
N SER A 340 -11.84 20.58 -7.52
CA SER A 340 -12.85 21.35 -8.26
C SER A 340 -13.42 22.55 -7.50
N TRP A 341 -13.26 22.63 -6.18
CA TRP A 341 -13.65 23.80 -5.40
C TRP A 341 -12.81 25.03 -5.77
N GLY A 342 -11.56 24.79 -6.19
CA GLY A 342 -10.70 25.83 -6.76
C GLY A 342 -11.16 26.33 -8.14
N LEU A 343 -12.11 25.66 -8.79
CA LEU A 343 -12.55 25.99 -10.15
C LEU A 343 -13.87 26.74 -10.21
N ASP A 344 -14.82 26.42 -9.32
CA ASP A 344 -16.13 27.09 -9.22
C ASP A 344 -16.61 27.09 -7.76
N SER A 345 -17.12 28.22 -7.28
CA SER A 345 -17.57 28.39 -5.89
C SER A 345 -18.97 27.82 -5.60
N ASN A 346 -19.67 27.26 -6.59
CA ASN A 346 -21.00 26.69 -6.40
C ASN A 346 -20.93 25.18 -6.16
N HIS A 347 -20.80 24.81 -4.88
CA HIS A 347 -20.72 23.44 -4.44
C HIS A 347 -21.30 23.27 -3.03
N ASP A 348 -21.59 22.04 -2.64
CA ASP A 348 -21.93 21.73 -1.25
C ASP A 348 -20.67 21.82 -0.36
N ARG A 349 -20.87 22.04 0.94
CA ARG A 349 -19.81 22.11 2.00
C ARG A 349 -18.80 23.27 1.87
N GLY A 350 -19.06 24.29 1.05
CA GLY A 350 -18.27 25.52 1.01
C GLY A 350 -18.71 26.46 -0.10
N SER A 351 -18.13 27.65 -0.14
CA SER A 351 -18.35 28.63 -1.24
C SER A 351 -17.17 29.60 -1.37
N ALA A 352 -15.97 29.14 -1.03
CA ALA A 352 -14.77 29.95 -1.19
C ALA A 352 -14.61 30.38 -2.66
N ALA A 353 -14.03 31.56 -2.88
CA ALA A 353 -13.80 32.05 -4.23
C ALA A 353 -12.87 31.08 -4.98
N PRO A 354 -13.13 30.81 -6.28
CA PRO A 354 -12.26 29.97 -7.08
C PRO A 354 -10.89 30.65 -7.26
N ASP A 355 -9.87 29.83 -7.51
CA ASP A 355 -8.50 30.27 -7.69
C ASP A 355 -8.09 30.21 -9.16
N SER A 356 -7.73 31.36 -9.73
CA SER A 356 -7.35 31.45 -11.15
C SER A 356 -6.09 30.64 -11.50
N THR A 357 -5.20 30.39 -10.53
CA THR A 357 -4.00 29.55 -10.72
C THR A 357 -4.41 28.09 -10.91
N MET A 358 -5.35 27.56 -10.11
CA MET A 358 -5.89 26.21 -10.30
C MET A 358 -6.69 26.07 -11.59
N GLN A 359 -7.50 27.08 -11.94
CA GLN A 359 -8.21 27.12 -13.21
C GLN A 359 -7.25 27.05 -14.40
N GLN A 360 -6.21 27.89 -14.40
CA GLN A 360 -5.24 27.91 -15.48
C GLN A 360 -4.39 26.63 -15.51
N ALA A 361 -4.01 26.05 -14.36
CA ALA A 361 -3.31 24.77 -14.32
C ALA A 361 -4.16 23.62 -14.90
N THR A 362 -5.49 23.65 -14.67
CA THR A 362 -6.42 22.68 -15.29
C THR A 362 -6.48 22.85 -16.81
N VAL A 363 -6.51 24.10 -17.32
CA VAL A 363 -6.41 24.39 -18.77
C VAL A 363 -5.10 23.86 -19.35
N ASN A 364 -3.98 24.09 -18.65
CA ASN A 364 -2.66 23.63 -19.08
C ASN A 364 -2.57 22.12 -19.21
N MET A 365 -3.12 21.39 -18.23
CA MET A 365 -3.13 19.93 -18.22
C MET A 365 -4.00 19.37 -19.35
N LEU A 366 -5.21 19.90 -19.54
CA LEU A 366 -6.09 19.49 -20.64
C LEU A 366 -5.47 19.77 -22.02
N ALA A 367 -4.78 20.89 -22.18
CA ALA A 367 -4.04 21.19 -23.41
C ALA A 367 -2.90 20.20 -23.67
N ASP A 368 -2.15 19.79 -22.64
CA ASP A 368 -1.12 18.75 -22.75
C ASP A 368 -1.71 17.36 -23.07
N MET A 369 -2.97 17.13 -22.69
CA MET A 369 -3.79 15.97 -23.06
C MET A 369 -4.53 16.15 -24.40
N ASN A 370 -4.16 17.14 -25.21
CA ASN A 370 -4.70 17.42 -26.55
C ASN A 370 -6.21 17.77 -26.58
N THR A 371 -6.67 18.47 -25.55
CA THR A 371 -8.05 18.93 -25.41
C THR A 371 -8.09 20.45 -25.24
N GLN A 372 -8.95 21.13 -26.00
CA GLN A 372 -9.02 22.59 -26.04
C GLN A 372 -10.43 23.10 -25.71
N PRO A 373 -10.55 24.23 -24.98
CA PRO A 373 -11.83 24.89 -24.73
C PRO A 373 -12.33 25.62 -25.98
N LYS A 374 -13.64 25.53 -26.29
CA LYS A 374 -14.27 26.35 -27.35
C LYS A 374 -14.57 27.77 -26.89
N THR A 375 -14.84 27.98 -25.60
CA THR A 375 -15.20 29.29 -25.04
C THR A 375 -14.46 29.52 -23.73
N LEU A 376 -13.26 30.06 -23.76
CA LEU A 376 -12.47 30.25 -22.54
C LEU A 376 -12.89 31.50 -21.76
N GLN A 377 -13.00 31.39 -20.43
CA GLN A 377 -13.23 32.56 -19.57
C GLN A 377 -12.12 33.61 -19.75
N ALA A 378 -12.48 34.89 -19.76
CA ALA A 378 -11.58 35.99 -20.17
C ALA A 378 -10.33 36.18 -19.28
N ASN A 379 -10.36 35.67 -18.04
CA ASN A 379 -9.22 35.72 -17.11
C ASN A 379 -8.24 34.53 -17.29
N LEU A 380 -8.51 33.62 -18.23
CA LEU A 380 -7.67 32.46 -18.53
C LEU A 380 -7.05 32.59 -19.92
N VAL A 381 -5.93 31.91 -20.12
CA VAL A 381 -5.15 31.91 -21.36
C VAL A 381 -5.18 30.52 -21.97
N ALA A 382 -5.44 30.45 -23.28
CA ALA A 382 -5.37 29.19 -24.01
C ALA A 382 -3.95 28.62 -23.95
N ALA A 383 -3.84 27.32 -23.71
CA ALA A 383 -2.56 26.63 -23.59
C ALA A 383 -2.35 25.70 -24.79
N ALA A 384 -1.09 25.39 -25.10
CA ALA A 384 -0.74 24.42 -26.13
C ALA A 384 -0.19 23.14 -25.50
N GLN A 385 -0.29 22.04 -26.26
CA GLN A 385 0.38 20.78 -25.93
C GLN A 385 1.90 20.94 -25.99
N SER A 386 2.63 20.15 -25.18
CA SER A 386 4.09 20.07 -25.31
C SER A 386 4.51 19.63 -26.71
N THR A 387 5.52 20.32 -27.24
CA THR A 387 6.23 19.92 -28.47
C THR A 387 7.53 19.19 -28.15
N ASP A 388 7.88 19.09 -26.88
CA ASP A 388 9.06 18.41 -26.39
C ASP A 388 8.82 16.89 -26.34
N THR A 389 9.64 16.17 -27.10
CA THR A 389 9.58 14.71 -27.28
C THR A 389 10.92 14.05 -27.00
N VAL A 390 11.93 14.82 -26.57
CA VAL A 390 13.29 14.30 -26.36
C VAL A 390 13.49 14.09 -24.87
N ALA A 391 13.66 12.83 -24.48
CA ALA A 391 13.89 12.50 -23.09
C ALA A 391 15.25 13.03 -22.58
N PRO A 392 15.35 13.36 -21.27
CA PRO A 392 16.59 13.80 -20.68
C PRO A 392 17.60 12.65 -20.57
N THR A 393 18.86 13.02 -20.43
CA THR A 393 19.96 12.09 -20.17
C THR A 393 20.40 12.19 -18.71
N THR A 394 20.93 11.08 -18.17
CA THR A 394 21.53 11.04 -16.84
C THR A 394 22.87 10.32 -16.90
N VAL A 395 23.79 10.66 -16.01
CA VAL A 395 25.09 10.00 -15.85
C VAL A 395 25.32 9.71 -14.38
N ILE A 396 25.75 8.48 -14.08
CA ILE A 396 26.21 8.11 -12.73
C ILE A 396 27.68 8.52 -12.60
N THR A 397 27.97 9.47 -11.71
CA THR A 397 29.33 9.95 -11.44
C THR A 397 29.98 9.23 -10.26
N SER A 398 29.19 8.66 -9.35
CA SER A 398 29.63 7.83 -8.25
C SER A 398 28.56 6.78 -7.91
N PRO A 399 28.91 5.53 -7.57
CA PRO A 399 30.26 4.97 -7.62
C PRO A 399 30.80 4.82 -9.05
N ALA A 400 32.12 4.78 -9.21
CA ALA A 400 32.73 4.46 -10.50
C ALA A 400 32.42 3.00 -10.89
N ASN A 401 32.29 2.73 -12.19
CA ASN A 401 32.14 1.36 -12.68
C ASN A 401 33.32 0.48 -12.24
N GLY A 402 33.02 -0.69 -11.68
CA GLY A 402 33.98 -1.64 -11.11
C GLY A 402 34.36 -1.38 -9.65
N SER A 403 33.70 -0.43 -8.96
CA SER A 403 33.95 -0.18 -7.53
C SER A 403 33.63 -1.39 -6.66
N ASN A 404 34.38 -1.55 -5.57
CA ASN A 404 34.20 -2.63 -4.60
C ASN A 404 33.75 -2.07 -3.25
N PHE A 405 32.79 -2.72 -2.61
CA PHE A 405 32.26 -2.33 -1.30
C PHE A 405 32.15 -3.55 -0.37
N ASN A 406 32.23 -3.29 0.94
CA ASN A 406 31.96 -4.31 1.94
C ASN A 406 30.44 -4.59 2.02
N PRO A 407 30.03 -5.79 2.42
CA PRO A 407 28.64 -6.08 2.76
C PRO A 407 28.06 -5.10 3.78
N GLY A 408 26.80 -4.70 3.59
CA GLY A 408 26.13 -3.75 4.47
C GLY A 408 26.62 -2.30 4.35
N ALA A 409 27.54 -1.98 3.43
CA ALA A 409 28.00 -0.61 3.23
C ALA A 409 26.86 0.31 2.78
N VAL A 410 26.80 1.50 3.35
CA VAL A 410 25.94 2.59 2.87
C VAL A 410 26.65 3.29 1.71
N ILE A 411 26.09 3.17 0.52
CA ILE A 411 26.65 3.69 -0.73
C ILE A 411 25.82 4.90 -1.17
N THR A 412 26.48 6.04 -1.35
CA THR A 412 25.87 7.23 -1.96
C THR A 412 26.12 7.21 -3.46
N ILE A 413 25.04 6.96 -4.20
CA ILE A 413 25.00 7.00 -5.66
C ILE A 413 24.71 8.45 -6.06
N GLN A 414 25.50 9.01 -6.97
CA GLN A 414 25.41 10.40 -7.40
C GLN A 414 25.54 10.50 -8.91
N GLY A 415 25.00 11.58 -9.45
CA GLY A 415 25.09 11.84 -10.88
C GLY A 415 24.62 13.21 -11.29
N THR A 416 24.60 13.41 -12.61
CA THR A 416 24.11 14.63 -13.24
C THR A 416 23.12 14.30 -14.35
N THR A 417 22.20 15.21 -14.63
CA THR A 417 21.30 15.13 -15.77
C THR A 417 21.48 16.30 -16.74
N SER A 418 20.97 16.14 -17.95
CA SER A 418 20.85 17.21 -18.93
C SER A 418 19.63 16.96 -19.81
N ASP A 419 18.93 18.04 -20.15
CA ASP A 419 17.79 18.07 -21.05
C ASP A 419 17.99 19.23 -22.05
N VAL A 420 17.67 18.97 -23.31
CA VAL A 420 17.87 19.91 -24.43
C VAL A 420 16.58 20.59 -24.88
N SER A 421 15.42 20.06 -24.51
CA SER A 421 14.11 20.54 -24.97
C SER A 421 13.06 20.68 -23.87
N GLY A 422 13.37 20.22 -22.65
CA GLY A 422 12.52 20.36 -21.47
C GLY A 422 13.32 20.68 -20.20
N LEU A 423 12.66 20.46 -19.06
CA LEU A 423 13.30 20.52 -17.74
C LEU A 423 13.21 19.18 -17.06
N VAL A 424 14.33 18.70 -16.50
CA VAL A 424 14.33 17.48 -15.69
C VAL A 424 13.42 17.66 -14.48
N SER A 425 12.43 16.76 -14.35
CA SER A 425 11.38 16.78 -13.34
C SER A 425 11.49 15.63 -12.33
N GLY A 426 12.38 14.66 -12.59
CA GLY A 426 12.68 13.56 -11.68
C GLY A 426 13.86 12.71 -12.13
N VAL A 427 14.48 12.03 -11.17
CA VAL A 427 15.51 11.01 -11.38
C VAL A 427 15.14 9.78 -10.57
N GLU A 428 15.29 8.61 -11.18
CA GLU A 428 15.04 7.32 -10.54
C GLU A 428 16.30 6.47 -10.57
N VAL A 429 16.54 5.73 -9.48
CA VAL A 429 17.68 4.83 -9.30
C VAL A 429 17.19 3.42 -9.00
N SER A 430 17.85 2.44 -9.59
CA SER A 430 17.64 1.01 -9.34
C SER A 430 18.95 0.39 -8.87
N THR A 431 18.86 -0.50 -7.88
CA THR A 431 19.99 -1.26 -7.33
C THR A 431 19.81 -2.78 -7.44
N ASP A 432 18.81 -3.22 -8.18
CA ASP A 432 18.38 -4.60 -8.34
C ASP A 432 18.25 -5.02 -9.82
N GLY A 433 19.06 -4.40 -10.69
CA GLY A 433 19.06 -4.72 -12.12
C GLY A 433 17.82 -4.23 -12.86
N ALA A 434 17.34 -3.02 -12.52
CA ALA A 434 16.15 -2.37 -13.09
C ALA A 434 14.81 -3.06 -12.75
N ALA A 435 14.77 -3.95 -11.76
CA ALA A 435 13.54 -4.58 -11.31
C ALA A 435 12.65 -3.61 -10.51
N THR A 436 13.24 -2.78 -9.66
CA THR A 436 12.57 -1.69 -8.94
C THR A 436 13.30 -0.36 -9.13
N TRP A 437 12.55 0.74 -9.01
CA TRP A 437 13.03 2.10 -9.26
C TRP A 437 12.58 3.02 -8.13
N HIS A 438 13.53 3.78 -7.59
CA HIS A 438 13.32 4.66 -6.44
C HIS A 438 13.67 6.12 -6.79
N PRO A 439 12.90 7.11 -6.34
CA PRO A 439 13.20 8.51 -6.61
C PRO A 439 14.49 8.95 -5.93
N ALA A 440 15.36 9.64 -6.68
CA ALA A 440 16.55 10.30 -6.17
C ALA A 440 16.26 11.75 -5.74
N ASN A 441 17.18 12.34 -4.97
CA ASN A 441 17.10 13.73 -4.55
C ASN A 441 17.79 14.63 -5.57
N GLY A 442 17.10 15.64 -6.07
CA GLY A 442 17.63 16.63 -7.00
C GLY A 442 17.34 16.31 -8.48
N TYR A 443 17.33 17.36 -9.31
CA TYR A 443 17.04 17.25 -10.74
C TYR A 443 18.29 17.35 -11.61
N GLY A 444 19.11 18.39 -11.42
CA GLY A 444 20.37 18.59 -12.15
C GLY A 444 21.49 17.70 -11.62
N SER A 445 22.08 18.07 -10.48
CA SER A 445 22.88 17.14 -9.67
C SER A 445 21.95 16.36 -8.76
N TRP A 446 22.11 15.04 -8.72
CA TRP A 446 21.23 14.17 -7.96
C TRP A 446 21.99 13.17 -7.09
N SER A 447 21.34 12.70 -6.03
CA SER A 447 21.88 11.68 -5.13
C SER A 447 20.82 10.70 -4.63
N TYR A 448 21.24 9.45 -4.40
CA TYR A 448 20.44 8.39 -3.82
C TYR A 448 21.33 7.55 -2.88
N THR A 449 20.84 7.25 -1.69
CA THR A 449 21.59 6.46 -0.71
C THR A 449 20.98 5.07 -0.63
N TRP A 450 21.83 4.05 -0.74
CA TRP A 450 21.43 2.64 -0.71
C TRP A 450 22.35 1.86 0.22
N THR A 451 21.79 0.93 1.00
CA THR A 451 22.57 -0.01 1.81
C THR A 451 22.76 -1.30 1.04
N ALA A 452 24.01 -1.67 0.78
CA ALA A 452 24.35 -2.91 0.09
C ALA A 452 23.89 -4.15 0.87
N GLY A 453 23.56 -5.23 0.14
CA GLY A 453 23.22 -6.52 0.73
C GLY A 453 24.35 -7.10 1.60
N SER A 454 24.01 -8.08 2.43
CA SER A 454 24.94 -8.74 3.36
C SER A 454 25.78 -9.86 2.75
N SER A 455 25.56 -10.20 1.48
CA SER A 455 26.20 -11.30 0.78
C SER A 455 27.01 -10.82 -0.42
N ALA A 456 28.03 -11.59 -0.79
CA ALA A 456 28.84 -11.31 -1.99
C ALA A 456 27.95 -11.29 -3.24
N ALA A 457 28.04 -10.22 -4.02
CA ALA A 457 27.20 -10.03 -5.20
C ALA A 457 27.87 -9.08 -6.20
N THR A 458 27.61 -9.31 -7.49
CA THR A 458 27.77 -8.27 -8.51
C THR A 458 26.45 -7.52 -8.63
N THR A 459 26.47 -6.21 -8.46
CA THR A 459 25.26 -5.37 -8.49
C THR A 459 25.33 -4.39 -9.64
N VAL A 460 24.28 -4.36 -10.46
CA VAL A 460 24.09 -3.36 -11.51
C VAL A 460 23.24 -2.23 -10.93
N ILE A 461 23.86 -1.07 -10.76
CA ILE A 461 23.17 0.17 -10.40
C ILE A 461 22.76 0.85 -11.70
N SER A 462 21.50 1.23 -11.82
CA SER A 462 20.97 1.97 -12.97
C SER A 462 20.32 3.27 -12.54
N ALA A 463 20.40 4.30 -13.38
CA ALA A 463 19.71 5.56 -13.18
C ALA A 463 19.02 6.00 -14.48
N ARG A 464 17.86 6.63 -14.38
CA ARG A 464 17.14 7.28 -15.50
C ARG A 464 16.53 8.61 -15.05
N ALA A 465 16.32 9.53 -15.97
CA ALA A 465 15.71 10.83 -15.71
C ALA A 465 14.42 11.00 -16.52
N VAL A 466 13.52 11.84 -16.03
CA VAL A 466 12.28 12.22 -16.71
C VAL A 466 12.18 13.73 -16.77
N ASP A 467 11.63 14.27 -17.86
CA ASP A 467 11.40 15.71 -18.03
C ASP A 467 9.98 16.15 -17.62
N ASP A 468 9.72 17.45 -17.65
CA ASP A 468 8.43 18.04 -17.28
C ASP A 468 7.34 17.84 -18.36
N SER A 469 7.71 17.32 -19.53
CA SER A 469 6.80 16.77 -20.54
C SER A 469 6.51 15.27 -20.32
N GLY A 470 7.18 14.62 -19.37
CA GLY A 470 7.05 13.20 -19.05
C GLY A 470 7.84 12.26 -19.97
N ASN A 471 8.77 12.73 -20.80
CA ASN A 471 9.61 11.83 -21.58
C ASN A 471 10.65 11.17 -20.66
N LEU A 472 10.67 9.84 -20.65
CA LEU A 472 11.52 9.05 -19.76
C LEU A 472 12.78 8.60 -20.51
N GLY A 473 13.94 8.97 -19.97
CA GLY A 473 15.24 8.64 -20.53
C GLY A 473 15.58 7.15 -20.43
N LEU A 474 16.44 6.68 -21.33
CA LEU A 474 16.99 5.33 -21.23
C LEU A 474 17.90 5.22 -19.99
N PRO A 475 17.83 4.10 -19.25
CA PRO A 475 18.74 3.85 -18.14
C PRO A 475 20.22 3.92 -18.54
N GLN A 476 21.03 4.53 -17.68
CA GLN A 476 22.48 4.37 -17.67
C GLN A 476 22.89 3.54 -16.46
N SER A 477 23.91 2.70 -16.59
CA SER A 477 24.27 1.75 -15.55
C SER A 477 25.77 1.72 -15.25
N VAL A 478 26.08 1.41 -14.00
CA VAL A 478 27.43 1.03 -13.54
C VAL A 478 27.33 -0.30 -12.80
N THR A 479 28.36 -1.12 -12.93
CA THR A 479 28.48 -2.39 -12.21
C THR A 479 29.41 -2.21 -11.03
N ILE A 480 29.03 -2.71 -9.86
CA ILE A 480 29.87 -2.74 -8.66
C ILE A 480 29.92 -4.15 -8.09
N THR A 481 30.89 -4.38 -7.21
CA THR A 481 31.03 -5.66 -6.49
C THR A 481 30.85 -5.43 -5.00
N ILE A 482 29.96 -6.20 -4.39
CA ILE A 482 29.88 -6.36 -2.94
C ILE A 482 30.75 -7.58 -2.58
N GLY A 483 31.75 -7.36 -1.74
CA GLY A 483 32.69 -8.41 -1.30
C GLY A 483 32.02 -9.49 -0.45
N ALA A 484 32.78 -10.52 -0.08
CA ALA A 484 32.33 -11.47 0.93
C ALA A 484 32.36 -10.81 2.32
N PRO A 485 31.45 -11.21 3.24
CA PRO A 485 31.58 -10.80 4.63
C PRO A 485 32.94 -11.26 5.18
N PRO A 486 33.55 -10.51 6.13
CA PRO A 486 34.77 -10.96 6.78
C PRO A 486 34.57 -12.36 7.37
N PRO A 487 35.58 -13.25 7.30
CA PRO A 487 35.51 -14.54 7.98
C PRO A 487 35.26 -14.32 9.48
N ASP A 488 34.35 -15.10 10.06
CA ASP A 488 34.17 -15.11 11.51
C ASP A 488 35.33 -15.86 12.18
N THR A 489 36.03 -15.17 13.07
CA THR A 489 37.17 -15.69 13.83
C THR A 489 36.92 -15.69 15.33
N THR A 490 35.72 -15.35 15.79
CA THR A 490 35.42 -15.21 17.21
C THR A 490 34.82 -16.51 17.73
N PRO A 491 35.46 -17.19 18.71
CA PRO A 491 34.84 -18.35 19.33
C PRO A 491 33.61 -17.98 20.17
N PRO A 492 32.59 -18.85 20.25
CA PRO A 492 31.47 -18.66 21.17
C PRO A 492 31.91 -18.56 22.64
N ALA A 493 31.13 -17.87 23.47
CA ALA A 493 31.21 -18.00 24.92
C ALA A 493 30.30 -19.13 25.40
N VAL A 494 30.75 -19.97 26.34
CA VAL A 494 29.96 -21.10 26.87
C VAL A 494 30.18 -21.32 28.36
N SER A 495 29.11 -21.61 29.10
CA SER A 495 29.14 -22.00 30.50
C SER A 495 28.11 -23.07 30.82
N VAL A 496 28.50 -24.09 31.59
CA VAL A 496 27.56 -25.08 32.14
C VAL A 496 26.67 -24.39 33.16
N SER A 497 25.35 -24.46 32.96
CA SER A 497 24.34 -23.81 33.80
C SER A 497 23.69 -24.77 34.80
N ALA A 498 23.68 -26.07 34.51
CA ALA A 498 23.29 -27.12 35.44
C ALA A 498 24.04 -28.43 35.14
N PRO A 499 24.37 -29.24 36.17
CA PRO A 499 24.26 -28.94 37.60
C PRO A 499 25.12 -27.75 38.03
N VAL A 500 24.86 -27.18 39.20
CA VAL A 500 25.74 -26.13 39.75
C VAL A 500 27.06 -26.74 40.23
N ASN A 501 28.14 -25.97 40.20
CA ASN A 501 29.43 -26.43 40.72
C ASN A 501 29.32 -26.85 42.20
N GLY A 502 29.84 -28.03 42.52
CA GLY A 502 29.74 -28.66 43.84
C GLY A 502 28.46 -29.46 44.10
N ALA A 503 27.54 -29.57 43.12
CA ALA A 503 26.31 -30.33 43.30
C ALA A 503 26.56 -31.83 43.54
N SER A 504 25.73 -32.45 44.37
CA SER A 504 25.62 -33.91 44.48
C SER A 504 24.51 -34.41 43.55
N VAL A 505 24.82 -35.40 42.70
CA VAL A 505 23.91 -35.91 41.67
C VAL A 505 23.80 -37.43 41.75
N SER A 506 22.62 -37.97 41.42
CA SER A 506 22.37 -39.41 41.40
C SER A 506 21.16 -39.74 40.52
N GLY A 507 21.11 -40.98 40.02
CA GLY A 507 20.00 -41.51 39.24
C GLY A 507 20.22 -41.52 37.71
N ALA A 508 19.21 -42.02 37.00
CA ALA A 508 19.33 -42.36 35.59
C ALA A 508 19.15 -41.18 34.61
N SER A 509 18.75 -40.00 35.09
CA SER A 509 18.36 -38.88 34.23
C SER A 509 18.66 -37.52 34.87
N VAL A 510 19.95 -37.23 35.09
CA VAL A 510 20.42 -35.93 35.54
C VAL A 510 20.53 -34.99 34.33
N THR A 511 19.83 -33.86 34.35
CA THR A 511 19.94 -32.85 33.29
C THR A 511 21.27 -32.11 33.39
N VAL A 512 22.01 -32.07 32.30
CA VAL A 512 23.18 -31.20 32.12
C VAL A 512 22.84 -30.16 31.08
N SER A 513 22.97 -28.88 31.41
CA SER A 513 22.63 -27.78 30.51
C SER A 513 23.75 -26.75 30.42
N ALA A 514 23.81 -26.03 29.31
CA ALA A 514 24.78 -24.94 29.11
C ALA A 514 24.12 -23.74 28.44
N THR A 515 24.64 -22.56 28.74
CA THR A 515 24.36 -21.32 27.99
C THR A 515 25.53 -21.06 27.07
N ALA A 516 25.25 -20.89 25.77
CA ALA A 516 26.24 -20.48 24.78
C ALA A 516 25.75 -19.25 24.01
N PHE A 517 26.67 -18.33 23.73
CA PHE A 517 26.41 -17.10 23.01
C PHE A 517 27.56 -16.82 22.05
N ASP A 518 27.22 -16.36 20.85
CA ASP A 518 28.16 -15.86 19.86
C ASP A 518 27.50 -14.71 19.08
N THR A 519 28.29 -13.74 18.63
CA THR A 519 27.78 -12.56 17.92
C THR A 519 27.27 -12.85 16.51
N VAL A 520 27.75 -13.92 15.88
CA VAL A 520 27.33 -14.40 14.55
C VAL A 520 26.42 -15.62 14.68
N GLY A 521 26.63 -16.46 15.70
CA GLY A 521 25.71 -17.50 16.12
C GLY A 521 26.40 -18.80 16.56
N VAL A 522 25.73 -19.58 17.41
CA VAL A 522 26.24 -20.87 17.90
C VAL A 522 25.65 -22.00 17.05
N ALA A 523 26.49 -22.89 16.54
CA ALA A 523 26.08 -24.03 15.72
C ALA A 523 25.84 -25.30 16.55
N GLY A 524 26.43 -25.42 17.73
CA GLY A 524 26.18 -26.54 18.64
C GLY A 524 27.02 -26.52 19.91
N VAL A 525 26.61 -27.32 20.89
CA VAL A 525 27.26 -27.49 22.19
C VAL A 525 27.44 -28.98 22.52
N GLN A 526 28.69 -29.42 22.63
CA GLN A 526 29.07 -30.77 23.07
C GLN A 526 29.37 -30.76 24.57
N PHE A 527 28.73 -31.63 25.33
CA PHE A 527 29.05 -31.83 26.75
C PHE A 527 30.09 -32.92 26.95
N PHE A 528 30.87 -32.81 28.02
CA PHE A 528 31.91 -33.77 28.39
C PHE A 528 31.84 -34.12 29.88
N LEU A 529 32.13 -35.39 30.19
CA LEU A 529 32.33 -35.91 31.53
C LEU A 529 33.77 -36.45 31.62
N ASP A 530 34.56 -35.91 32.54
CA ASP A 530 35.98 -36.26 32.74
C ASP A 530 36.81 -36.25 31.44
N GLY A 531 36.47 -35.33 30.52
CA GLY A 531 37.13 -35.18 29.23
C GLY A 531 36.60 -36.09 28.11
N ALA A 532 35.70 -37.05 28.40
CA ALA A 532 35.03 -37.88 27.40
C ALA A 532 33.68 -37.26 26.99
N ASN A 533 33.23 -37.49 25.74
CA ASN A 533 31.93 -37.00 25.28
C ASN A 533 30.80 -37.56 26.16
N LEU A 534 29.98 -36.66 26.69
CA LEU A 534 28.77 -36.99 27.40
C LEU A 534 27.60 -36.80 26.43
N GLY A 535 27.22 -37.87 25.74
CA GLY A 535 26.16 -37.83 24.72
C GLY A 535 26.58 -37.20 23.39
N ALA A 536 25.61 -37.09 22.47
CA ALA A 536 25.78 -36.37 21.22
C ALA A 536 25.75 -34.85 21.46
N GLU A 537 26.33 -34.11 20.53
CA GLU A 537 26.23 -32.66 20.53
C GLU A 537 24.79 -32.19 20.35
N ASP A 538 24.41 -31.18 21.12
CA ASP A 538 23.13 -30.49 20.98
C ASP A 538 23.27 -29.29 20.03
N THR A 539 22.45 -29.25 18.99
CA THR A 539 22.47 -28.22 17.93
C THR A 539 21.30 -27.23 18.05
N VAL A 540 20.46 -27.35 19.08
CA VAL A 540 19.27 -26.52 19.26
C VAL A 540 19.26 -25.91 20.66
N SER A 541 19.27 -24.58 20.74
CA SER A 541 19.09 -23.88 22.02
C SER A 541 17.63 -24.01 22.51
N PRO A 542 17.37 -24.26 23.80
CA PRO A 542 18.32 -24.32 24.92
C PRO A 542 19.10 -25.64 25.00
N TYR A 543 20.44 -25.54 25.13
CA TYR A 543 21.35 -26.69 25.06
C TYR A 543 21.30 -27.55 26.32
N SER A 544 20.90 -28.81 26.18
CA SER A 544 20.84 -29.75 27.29
C SER A 544 20.87 -31.22 26.87
N ILE A 545 21.34 -32.06 27.78
CA ILE A 545 21.32 -33.52 27.66
C ILE A 545 20.90 -34.19 28.96
N PHE A 546 20.53 -35.47 28.86
CA PHE A 546 20.35 -36.33 30.03
C PHE A 546 21.57 -37.21 30.26
N TRP A 547 22.05 -37.20 31.51
CA TRP A 547 23.16 -38.02 31.98
C TRP A 547 22.67 -39.07 32.98
N ASN A 548 22.96 -40.34 32.69
CA ASN A 548 22.76 -41.44 33.63
C ASN A 548 24.01 -41.61 34.52
N THR A 549 23.92 -41.21 35.78
CA THR A 549 25.05 -41.28 36.71
C THR A 549 25.31 -42.70 37.22
N THR A 550 24.38 -43.65 37.05
CA THR A 550 24.56 -45.05 37.51
C THR A 550 25.58 -45.83 36.68
N LEU A 551 26.02 -45.26 35.55
CA LEU A 551 27.01 -45.85 34.65
C LEU A 551 28.46 -45.43 34.98
N VAL A 552 28.66 -44.57 35.98
CA VAL A 552 29.98 -44.13 36.43
C VAL A 552 30.15 -44.39 37.93
N SER A 553 31.41 -44.42 38.40
CA SER A 553 31.73 -44.61 39.80
C SER A 553 31.17 -43.48 40.68
N ASN A 554 30.85 -43.77 41.93
CA ASN A 554 30.62 -42.69 42.90
C ASN A 554 31.92 -41.93 43.17
N GLY A 555 31.83 -40.61 43.34
CA GLY A 555 32.98 -39.74 43.54
C GLY A 555 32.89 -38.43 42.76
N PRO A 556 33.95 -37.60 42.79
CA PRO A 556 33.99 -36.36 42.05
C PRO A 556 34.12 -36.62 40.54
N HIS A 557 33.32 -35.91 39.76
CA HIS A 557 33.36 -35.89 38.30
C HIS A 557 33.40 -34.44 37.80
N THR A 558 34.10 -34.22 36.69
CA THR A 558 34.20 -32.90 36.06
C THR A 558 33.35 -32.83 34.80
N ILE A 559 32.50 -31.80 34.72
CA ILE A 559 31.68 -31.51 33.54
C ILE A 559 32.21 -30.25 32.85
N THR A 560 32.35 -30.32 31.53
CA THR A 560 32.60 -29.15 30.67
C THR A 560 31.65 -29.16 29.48
N ALA A 561 31.45 -28.01 28.86
CA ALA A 561 30.73 -27.88 27.60
C ALA A 561 31.62 -27.15 26.58
N ARG A 562 31.70 -27.66 25.35
CA ARG A 562 32.36 -27.00 24.22
C ARG A 562 31.32 -26.52 23.24
N ALA A 563 31.26 -25.21 23.02
CA ALA A 563 30.45 -24.63 21.97
C ALA A 563 31.29 -24.44 20.71
N ARG A 564 30.63 -24.54 19.55
CA ARG A 564 31.19 -24.12 18.26
C ARG A 564 30.21 -23.25 17.49
N ASP A 565 30.74 -22.38 16.65
CA ASP A 565 29.96 -21.65 15.64
C ASP A 565 29.96 -22.41 14.29
N ALA A 566 29.36 -21.79 13.26
CA ALA A 566 29.34 -22.33 11.91
C ALA A 566 30.67 -22.13 11.14
N ALA A 567 31.53 -21.22 11.60
CA ALA A 567 32.85 -20.97 11.03
C ALA A 567 33.93 -21.96 11.55
N GLY A 568 33.60 -22.75 12.56
CA GLY A 568 34.47 -23.74 13.19
C GLY A 568 35.26 -23.20 14.39
N ASN A 569 35.01 -21.98 14.84
CA ASN A 569 35.62 -21.48 16.07
C ASN A 569 34.99 -22.19 17.28
N THR A 570 35.80 -22.53 18.28
CA THR A 570 35.33 -23.28 19.45
C THR A 570 35.84 -22.70 20.75
N ALA A 571 35.02 -22.73 21.79
CA ALA A 571 35.46 -22.50 23.17
C ALA A 571 34.93 -23.59 24.08
N THR A 572 35.70 -23.91 25.12
CA THR A 572 35.30 -24.85 26.17
C THR A 572 35.06 -24.08 27.46
N SER A 573 33.97 -24.38 28.16
CA SER A 573 33.60 -23.73 29.42
C SER A 573 34.65 -23.98 30.49
N THR A 574 34.65 -23.15 31.53
CA THR A 574 35.29 -23.53 32.79
C THR A 574 34.67 -24.84 33.31
N PRO A 575 35.48 -25.78 33.85
CA PRO A 575 34.97 -27.00 34.42
C PRO A 575 34.13 -26.73 35.67
N ILE A 576 33.06 -27.49 35.84
CA ILE A 576 32.38 -27.65 37.13
C ILE A 576 32.69 -29.04 37.68
N THR A 577 32.77 -29.16 38.99
CA THR A 577 32.92 -30.45 39.67
C THR A 577 31.62 -30.81 40.36
N VAL A 578 31.13 -32.01 40.13
CA VAL A 578 29.95 -32.59 40.81
C VAL A 578 30.36 -33.85 41.54
N THR A 579 29.61 -34.27 42.54
CA THR A 579 29.82 -35.55 43.23
C THR A 579 28.72 -36.52 42.85
N VAL A 580 29.06 -37.63 42.20
CA VAL A 580 28.12 -38.72 41.94
C VAL A 580 27.98 -39.56 43.22
N ALA A 581 26.75 -39.69 43.70
CA ALA A 581 26.43 -40.43 44.92
C ALA A 581 25.22 -41.35 44.67
N ASN A 582 25.39 -42.35 43.82
CA ASN A 582 24.39 -43.40 43.65
C ASN A 582 24.32 -44.23 44.93
N GLY A 583 23.14 -44.30 45.56
CA GLY A 583 22.96 -45.10 46.77
C GLY A 583 23.35 -46.56 46.52
N ILE A 584 24.16 -47.13 47.41
CA ILE A 584 24.45 -48.57 47.43
C ILE A 584 23.12 -49.29 47.66
N VAL A 585 22.69 -50.09 46.68
CA VAL A 585 21.61 -51.07 46.89
C VAL A 585 22.15 -52.06 47.93
N PRO A 586 21.51 -52.24 49.10
CA PRO A 586 21.99 -53.19 50.09
C PRO A 586 21.87 -54.60 49.53
N THR A 587 23.00 -55.25 49.27
CA THR A 587 23.06 -56.68 49.04
C THR A 587 23.05 -57.40 50.39
N GLU A 588 21.98 -58.16 50.62
CA GLU A 588 21.76 -59.17 51.67
C GLU A 588 21.08 -58.76 53.00
N GLY A 589 19.88 -59.32 53.20
CA GLY A 589 19.25 -59.59 54.49
C GLY A 589 18.16 -60.67 54.34
N PRO A 590 18.21 -61.80 55.08
CA PRO A 590 17.60 -63.08 54.70
C PRO A 590 16.13 -63.22 55.12
N GLY A 591 15.40 -64.09 54.41
CA GLY A 591 13.94 -64.24 54.51
C GLY A 591 13.39 -64.79 55.82
N GLY A 592 12.12 -64.45 56.07
CA GLY A 592 11.22 -65.03 57.07
C GLY A 592 9.83 -64.40 56.99
N PRO A 593 8.74 -65.18 57.07
CA PRO A 593 7.55 -65.01 56.22
C PRO A 593 6.44 -64.17 56.85
N ILE A 594 5.48 -63.67 56.05
CA ILE A 594 4.05 -63.53 56.42
C ILE A 594 3.19 -63.28 55.16
N LEU A 595 2.45 -64.32 54.79
CA LEU A 595 0.99 -64.33 54.58
C LEU A 595 0.33 -63.09 53.93
N ILE A 596 -0.09 -63.22 52.65
CA ILE A 596 -1.19 -62.41 52.10
C ILE A 596 -2.46 -63.26 52.12
N ILE A 597 -3.35 -62.98 53.09
CA ILE A 597 -4.75 -63.35 52.99
C ILE A 597 -5.44 -62.27 52.16
N ALA A 598 -5.97 -62.67 51.01
CA ALA A 598 -6.91 -61.87 50.25
C ALA A 598 -8.21 -61.66 51.06
N GLY A 599 -8.61 -60.41 51.21
CA GLY A 599 -9.91 -60.04 51.77
C GLY A 599 -10.33 -58.70 51.18
N ALA A 600 -11.32 -58.75 50.30
CA ALA A 600 -11.99 -57.56 49.77
C ALA A 600 -12.70 -56.80 50.90
N ASN A 601 -12.52 -55.48 50.96
CA ASN A 601 -13.60 -54.58 51.36
C ASN A 601 -13.43 -53.22 50.65
N PRO A 602 -14.53 -52.61 50.17
CA PRO A 602 -14.59 -51.52 49.21
C PRO A 602 -14.66 -50.14 49.91
N PHE A 603 -14.79 -49.06 49.12
CA PHE A 603 -14.83 -47.62 49.50
C PHE A 603 -13.41 -47.03 49.73
N THR A 604 -12.85 -46.08 48.99
CA THR A 604 -13.38 -44.99 48.13
C THR A 604 -12.27 -44.35 47.26
N THR A 605 -12.55 -44.21 45.96
CA THR A 605 -12.33 -43.07 45.02
C THR A 605 -11.21 -42.04 45.27
N TYR A 606 -10.28 -41.89 44.31
CA TYR A 606 -10.30 -40.83 43.28
C TYR A 606 -9.32 -41.17 42.12
N TYR A 607 -9.76 -40.93 40.89
CA TYR A 607 -9.02 -41.15 39.64
C TYR A 607 -8.02 -40.03 39.36
N LYS A 608 -6.80 -40.39 38.92
CA LYS A 608 -6.27 -39.94 37.62
C LYS A 608 -4.97 -40.65 37.22
N GLU A 609 -5.01 -41.20 36.01
CA GLU A 609 -3.95 -41.27 35.00
C GLU A 609 -2.59 -41.88 35.39
N ILE A 610 -2.34 -43.10 34.90
CA ILE A 610 -1.25 -43.46 33.96
C ILE A 610 -1.45 -44.94 33.53
N LEU A 611 -1.74 -45.17 32.25
CA LEU A 611 -1.41 -46.41 31.54
C LEU A 611 0.08 -46.31 31.19
N LEU A 612 0.97 -47.14 31.73
CA LEU A 612 1.27 -48.54 31.36
C LEU A 612 1.77 -48.73 29.92
N ALA A 613 3.06 -49.00 29.83
CA ALA A 613 3.64 -50.22 29.24
C ALA A 613 4.97 -50.46 30.00
N GLU A 614 4.99 -51.26 31.08
CA GLU A 614 5.17 -52.73 31.15
C GLU A 614 6.50 -53.20 30.53
N GLY A 615 7.38 -53.99 31.16
CA GLY A 615 7.36 -54.74 32.43
C GLY A 615 8.83 -55.01 32.86
N PHE A 616 9.14 -55.52 34.04
CA PHE A 616 8.43 -56.46 34.90
C PHE A 616 8.67 -56.18 36.38
#